data_AF-A0A2E7LEK3-F1
#
_entry.id   AF-A0A2E7LEK3-F1
#
_cell.length_a   1.000
_cell.length_b   1.000
_cell.length_c   1.000
_cell.angle_alpha   90.00
_cell.angle_beta   90.00
_cell.angle_gamma   90.00
#
_symmetry.space_group_name_H-M   'P 1'
#
loop_
_entity.id
_entity.type
_entity.pdbx_description
1 polymer ?
#
loop_
_entity_poly.entity_id
_entity_poly.type
_entity_poly.pdbx_seq_one_letter_code
_entity_poly.pdbx_strand_id
1 'polypeptide(L)' 'MTLQLEGIDGAKVWIDGEVVDTASEIKTRLAAGKHSLVLRFDPKALPKAVKASTSQGTFLVD' A
#
# COMPACT_ATOMS: atom_id res chain seq x y z
N MET A 1 2.63 9.75 -9.91
CA MET A 1 1.70 8.77 -9.31
C MET A 1 1.77 8.86 -7.79
N THR A 2 0.62 8.87 -7.13
CA THR A 2 0.51 8.84 -5.66
C THR A 2 -0.32 7.63 -5.26
N LEU A 3 0.14 6.87 -4.26
CA LEU A 3 -0.57 5.73 -3.67
C LEU A 3 -1.06 6.12 -2.27
N GLN A 4 -2.37 6.01 -2.02
CA GLN A 4 -2.94 6.26 -0.70
C GLN A 4 -3.50 4.95 -0.12
N LEU A 5 -3.20 4.72 1.15
CA LEU A 5 -3.59 3.53 1.90
C LEU A 5 -4.30 3.96 3.19
N GLU A 6 -5.54 3.53 3.34
CA GLU A 6 -6.35 3.76 4.54
C GLU A 6 -6.61 2.42 5.25
N GLY A 7 -6.69 2.44 6.58
CA GLY A 7 -6.91 1.24 7.40
C GLY A 7 -5.68 0.33 7.51
N ILE A 8 -4.48 0.89 7.40
CA ILE A 8 -3.20 0.17 7.48
C ILE A 8 -2.50 0.32 8.84
N ASP A 9 -3.24 0.71 9.89
CA ASP A 9 -2.68 0.89 11.23
C ASP A 9 -2.00 -0.39 11.73
N GLY A 10 -0.70 -0.28 12.05
CA GLY A 10 0.11 -1.42 12.48
C GLY A 10 0.48 -2.42 11.37
N ALA A 11 0.11 -2.17 10.12
CA ALA A 11 0.55 -2.98 8.98
C ALA A 11 1.98 -2.64 8.58
N LYS A 12 2.73 -3.65 8.15
CA LYS A 12 4.00 -3.43 7.42
C LYS A 12 3.72 -3.38 5.94
N VAL A 13 4.32 -2.40 5.25
CA VAL A 13 4.10 -2.17 3.83
C VAL A 13 5.41 -2.30 3.07
N TRP A 14 5.35 -3.01 1.94
CA TRP A 14 6.45 -3.08 0.98
C TRP A 14 5.98 -2.65 -0.40
N ILE A 15 6.85 -1.92 -1.10
CA ILE A 15 6.70 -1.65 -2.54
C ILE A 15 7.95 -2.18 -3.23
N ASP A 16 7.76 -3.06 -4.20
CA ASP A 16 8.84 -3.74 -4.95
C ASP A 16 9.89 -4.41 -4.05
N GLY A 17 9.45 -4.88 -2.87
CA GLY A 17 10.31 -5.55 -1.88
C GLY A 17 10.99 -4.62 -0.87
N GLU A 18 10.87 -3.30 -1.02
CA GLU A 18 11.41 -2.32 -0.08
C GLU A 18 10.39 -1.93 0.98
N VAL A 19 10.80 -1.89 2.25
CA VAL A 19 9.95 -1.43 3.36
C VAL A 19 9.70 0.07 3.20
N VAL A 20 8.43 0.46 3.24
CA VAL A 20 8.05 1.87 3.21
C VAL A 20 7.48 2.26 4.56
N ASP A 21 8.01 3.35 5.12
CA ASP A 21 7.52 3.87 6.38
C ASP A 21 6.17 4.55 6.16
N THR A 22 5.14 4.09 6.86
CA THR A 22 3.75 4.48 6.57
C THR A 22 3.22 5.45 7.61
N ALA A 23 3.26 6.74 7.29
CA ALA A 23 2.16 7.62 7.64
C ALA A 23 1.00 7.31 6.66
N SER A 24 -0.26 7.53 7.03
CA SER A 24 -1.49 7.16 6.30
C SER A 24 -1.58 7.62 4.81
N GLU A 25 -0.56 8.30 4.29
CA GLU A 25 -0.40 8.65 2.89
C GLU A 25 1.02 8.27 2.41
N ILE A 26 1.13 7.35 1.44
CA ILE A 26 2.43 6.99 0.84
C ILE A 26 2.67 7.82 -0.42
N LYS A 27 3.40 8.93 -0.24
CA LYS A 27 3.91 9.73 -1.37
C LYS A 27 5.19 9.11 -1.93
N THR A 28 5.07 7.97 -2.61
CA THR A 28 6.18 7.36 -3.35
C THR A 28 6.17 7.81 -4.81
N ARG A 29 7.35 8.11 -5.38
CA ARG A 29 7.52 8.33 -6.82
C ARG A 29 7.79 6.99 -7.49
N LEU A 30 6.72 6.31 -7.89
CA LEU A 30 6.82 5.10 -8.71
C LEU A 30 7.03 5.47 -10.18
N ALA A 31 7.92 4.75 -10.84
CA ALA A 31 8.13 4.86 -12.28
C ALA A 31 6.90 4.32 -13.04
N ALA A 32 6.85 4.53 -14.36
CA ALA A 32 5.83 3.88 -15.17
C ALA A 32 6.15 2.38 -15.28
N GLY A 33 5.18 1.53 -14.95
CA GLY A 33 5.35 0.08 -15.04
C GLY A 33 4.46 -0.68 -14.06
N LYS A 34 4.65 -2.00 -14.03
CA LYS A 34 4.03 -2.88 -13.04
C LYS A 34 4.86 -2.83 -11.75
N HIS A 35 4.16 -2.65 -10.64
CA HIS A 35 4.75 -2.63 -9.29
C HIS A 35 4.04 -3.65 -8.41
N SER A 36 4.74 -4.14 -7.39
CA SER A 36 4.20 -5.05 -6.39
C SER A 36 3.99 -4.33 -5.06
N LEU A 37 2.76 -4.39 -4.55
CA LEU A 37 2.40 -3.89 -3.22
C LEU A 37 2.11 -5.06 -2.29
N VAL A 38 2.77 -5.09 -1.13
CA VAL A 38 2.51 -6.09 -0.08
C VAL A 38 2.11 -5.38 1.21
N LEU A 39 0.96 -5.76 1.75
CA LEU A 39 0.46 -5.30 3.06
C LEU A 39 0.44 -6.50 4.00
N ARG A 40 1.18 -6.43 5.11
CA ARG A 40 1.18 -7.46 6.15
C ARG A 40 0.57 -6.92 7.43
N PHE A 41 -0.60 -7.45 7.77
CA PHE A 41 -1.33 -7.10 8.98
C PHE A 41 -0.97 -8.00 10.16
N ASP A 42 -1.12 -7.48 11.37
CA ASP A 42 -1.12 -8.31 12.59
C ASP A 42 -2.46 -9.06 12.70
N PRO A 43 -2.47 -10.40 12.75
CA PRO A 43 -3.70 -11.17 12.89
C PRO A 43 -4.49 -10.88 14.18
N LYS A 44 -3.85 -10.32 15.22
CA LYS A 44 -4.50 -9.94 16.48
C LYS A 44 -5.17 -8.57 16.43
N ALA A 45 -4.84 -7.76 15.42
CA ALA A 45 -5.32 -6.39 15.24
C ALA A 45 -5.72 -6.13 13.78
N LEU A 46 -6.48 -7.07 13.18
CA LEU A 46 -6.91 -6.94 11.80
C LEU A 46 -7.87 -5.75 11.63
N PRO A 47 -7.65 -4.89 10.62
CA PRO A 47 -8.58 -3.83 10.30
C PRO A 47 -9.88 -4.41 9.73
N LYS A 48 -11.00 -3.74 9.97
CA LYS A 48 -12.31 -4.14 9.40
C LYS A 48 -12.35 -4.00 7.88
N ALA A 49 -11.61 -3.04 7.35
CA ALA A 49 -11.51 -2.76 5.94
C ALA A 49 -10.15 -2.11 5.64
N VAL A 50 -9.67 -2.33 4.42
CA VAL A 50 -8.47 -1.69 3.87
C VAL A 50 -8.87 -1.07 2.55
N LYS A 51 -8.40 0.15 2.29
CA LYS A 51 -8.62 0.83 1.02
C LYS A 51 -7.30 1.26 0.43
N ALA A 52 -7.05 0.82 -0.79
CA ALA A 52 -5.94 1.29 -1.62
C ALA A 52 -6.52 2.15 -2.75
N SER A 53 -5.93 3.33 -2.96
CA SER A 53 -6.31 4.22 -4.06
C SER A 53 -5.08 4.82 -4.70
N THR A 54 -5.15 5.09 -6.00
CA THR A 54 -4.06 5.71 -6.75
C THR A 54 -4.57 6.87 -7.57
N SER A 55 -3.76 7.92 -7.69
CA SER A 55 -4.05 9.04 -8.59
C SER A 55 -3.88 8.66 -10.06
N GLN A 56 -3.09 7.63 -10.35
CA GLN A 56 -2.75 7.16 -11.70
C GLN A 56 -2.47 5.65 -11.68
N GLY A 57 -3.01 4.92 -12.65
CA GLY A 57 -2.78 3.48 -12.80
C GLY A 57 -3.99 2.63 -12.44
N THR A 58 -3.83 1.32 -12.53
CA THR A 58 -4.88 0.32 -12.32
C THR A 58 -4.35 -0.73 -11.35
N PHE A 59 -5.16 -1.09 -10.35
CA PHE A 59 -4.86 -2.25 -9.53
C PHE A 59 -5.18 -3.50 -10.33
N LEU A 60 -4.16 -4.33 -10.55
CA LEU A 60 -4.33 -5.65 -11.10
C LEU A 60 -4.65 -6.59 -9.94
N VAL A 61 -5.87 -7.12 -9.92
CA VAL A 61 -6.26 -8.25 -9.08
C VAL A 61 -6.13 -9.50 -9.94
N ASP A 62 -5.20 -10.37 -9.55
CA ASP A 62 -5.09 -11.73 -10.07
C ASP A 62 -5.62 -12.69 -8.99
#